data_AF-A0A8C1BIZ3-F1
#
_entry.id   AF-A0A8C1BIZ3-F1
#
_cell.length_a   1.000
_cell.length_b   1.000
_cell.length_c   1.000
_cell.angle_alpha   90.00
_cell.angle_beta   90.00
_cell.angle_gamma   90.00
#
_symmetry.space_group_name_H-M   'P 1'
#
loop_
_entity.id
_entity.type
_entity.pdbx_description
1 polymer ?
#
loop_
_entity_poly.entity_id
_entity_poly.type
_entity_poly.pdbx_seq_one_letter_code
_entity_poly.pdbx_strand_id
1 'polypeptide(L)'
;MEDAVIGAVFLLCLVGFTIMDMGCQRIRKEIEITERRTKNLQQQLAVLHLLQVATSGPNVTLRSSLASKPFHLSASADEVPAIINSDLPITNLSKRPVLQPKETAPPQFLRTLMDPQGKVCVQASLGVEYVVRENKKNYYFNMNPSSTRATGFCGNQKAILSLDFDGGQLEFTFIKEGDLSYVSTIKGLLRPAPPCTNCRNKTYVGVIHHDKLFKAKNGLSFQCKSQMTLILASYFRVKLVPLQIQAFDLANGAFGKEVECWEDYNKRMIPIILGAVAAAVCLIAILTCVLVRERRGQGYEQL
;
A
#
# COMPACT_ATOMS: atom_id res chain seq x y z
N MET A 1 -10.54 1.13 -14.05
CA MET A 1 -11.37 -0.06 -14.42
C MET A 1 -12.21 -0.48 -13.23
N GLU A 2 -11.63 -0.56 -12.03
CA GLU A 2 -12.37 -0.69 -10.77
C GLU A 2 -13.51 0.34 -10.66
N ASP A 3 -13.30 1.57 -11.12
CA ASP A 3 -14.27 2.67 -11.13
C ASP A 3 -15.57 2.33 -11.87
N ALA A 4 -15.48 1.59 -12.97
CA ALA A 4 -16.63 1.14 -13.76
C ALA A 4 -17.40 0.01 -13.05
N VAL A 5 -16.70 -0.86 -12.33
CA VAL A 5 -17.32 -1.91 -11.49
C VAL A 5 -18.02 -1.28 -10.30
N ILE A 6 -17.37 -0.33 -9.62
CA ILE A 6 -17.96 0.44 -8.51
C ILE A 6 -19.20 1.20 -8.99
N GLY A 7 -19.12 1.90 -10.13
CA GLY A 7 -20.26 2.60 -10.73
C GLY A 7 -21.43 1.67 -11.09
N ALA A 8 -21.15 0.51 -11.68
CA ALA A 8 -22.17 -0.49 -12.01
C ALA A 8 -22.84 -1.09 -10.76
N VAL A 9 -22.07 -1.43 -9.73
CA VAL A 9 -22.62 -1.89 -8.43
C VAL A 9 -23.45 -0.79 -7.78
N PHE A 10 -23.00 0.46 -7.80
CA PHE A 10 -23.75 1.58 -7.22
C PHE A 10 -25.07 1.83 -7.97
N LEU A 11 -25.07 1.74 -9.31
CA LEU A 11 -26.29 1.81 -10.13
C LEU A 11 -27.26 0.65 -9.85
N LEU A 12 -26.77 -0.58 -9.74
CA LEU A 12 -27.62 -1.74 -9.40
C LEU A 12 -28.20 -1.63 -7.98
N CYS A 13 -27.40 -1.16 -7.01
CA CYS A 13 -27.89 -0.83 -5.67
C CYS A 13 -28.95 0.27 -5.69
N LEU A 14 -28.75 1.35 -6.46
CA LEU A 14 -29.72 2.45 -6.59
C LEU A 14 -31.03 2.01 -7.25
N VAL A 15 -30.98 1.19 -8.31
CA VAL A 15 -32.17 0.61 -8.95
C VAL A 15 -32.91 -0.35 -8.01
N GLY A 16 -32.18 -1.13 -7.20
CA GLY A 16 -32.78 -1.88 -6.10
C GLY A 16 -33.44 -0.98 -5.06
N PHE A 17 -32.82 0.15 -4.72
CA PHE A 17 -33.32 1.11 -3.74
C PHE A 17 -34.59 1.85 -4.18
N THR A 18 -34.69 2.26 -5.44
CA THR A 18 -35.92 2.90 -5.98
C THR A 18 -37.09 1.94 -6.08
N ILE A 19 -36.83 0.67 -6.44
CA ILE A 19 -37.84 -0.40 -6.40
C ILE A 19 -38.27 -0.71 -4.95
N MET A 20 -37.36 -0.60 -3.98
CA MET A 20 -37.69 -0.71 -2.55
C MET A 20 -38.50 0.49 -2.02
N ASP A 21 -38.22 1.73 -2.42
CA ASP A 21 -38.86 2.93 -1.85
C ASP A 21 -40.38 2.94 -2.08
N MET A 22 -40.85 2.55 -3.28
CA MET A 22 -42.29 2.36 -3.55
C MET A 22 -42.98 1.37 -2.59
N GLY A 23 -42.24 0.41 -2.02
CA GLY A 23 -42.72 -0.47 -0.95
C GLY A 23 -42.50 0.08 0.47
N CYS A 24 -41.46 0.89 0.67
CA CYS A 24 -40.97 1.34 1.98
C CYS A 24 -41.73 2.54 2.56
N GLN A 25 -42.33 3.38 1.72
CA GLN A 25 -43.18 4.52 2.13
C GLN A 25 -44.27 4.15 3.17
N ARG A 26 -44.78 2.90 3.14
CA ARG A 26 -45.77 2.41 4.12
C ARG A 26 -45.13 2.02 5.45
N ILE A 27 -43.92 1.46 5.45
CA ILE A 27 -43.20 1.02 6.65
C ILE A 27 -42.63 2.24 7.41
N ARG A 28 -42.16 3.27 6.69
CA ARG A 28 -41.65 4.51 7.29
C ARG A 28 -42.65 5.19 8.24
N LYS A 29 -43.94 5.15 7.88
CA LYS A 29 -45.03 5.72 8.71
C LYS A 29 -45.24 4.95 10.03
N GLU A 30 -45.20 3.62 9.99
CA GLU A 30 -45.32 2.80 11.22
C GLU A 30 -44.11 2.99 12.16
N ILE A 31 -42.91 3.17 11.61
CA ILE A 31 -41.70 3.47 12.38
C ILE A 31 -41.82 4.85 13.06
N GLU A 32 -42.24 5.89 12.34
CA GLU A 32 -42.49 7.22 12.94
C GLU A 32 -43.55 7.20 14.06
N ILE A 33 -44.64 6.44 13.88
CA ILE A 33 -45.69 6.29 14.90
C ILE A 33 -45.12 5.62 16.16
N THR A 34 -44.26 4.61 15.98
CA THR A 34 -43.61 3.89 17.08
C THR A 34 -42.62 4.78 17.83
N GLU A 35 -41.80 5.55 17.12
CA GLU A 35 -40.81 6.46 17.70
C GLU A 35 -41.46 7.58 18.54
N ARG A 36 -42.59 8.13 18.07
CA ARG A 36 -43.38 9.13 18.84
C ARG A 36 -43.94 8.54 20.14
N ARG A 37 -44.37 7.27 20.13
CA ARG A 37 -44.86 6.58 21.34
C ARG A 37 -43.75 6.35 22.36
N THR A 38 -42.56 5.91 21.94
CA THR A 38 -41.43 5.70 22.86
C THR A 38 -40.90 7.00 23.46
N LYS A 39 -40.83 8.08 22.67
CA LYS A 39 -40.44 9.42 23.18
C LYS A 39 -41.41 9.94 24.23
N ASN A 40 -42.71 9.75 24.04
CA ASN A 40 -43.73 10.17 25.01
C ASN A 40 -43.65 9.37 26.33
N LEU A 41 -43.34 8.07 26.26
CA LEU A 41 -43.09 7.23 27.46
C LEU A 41 -41.85 7.70 28.24
N GLN A 42 -40.75 8.04 27.57
CA GLN A 42 -39.57 8.59 28.26
C GLN A 42 -39.85 9.96 28.90
N GLN A 43 -40.65 10.81 28.25
CA GLN A 43 -41.07 12.10 28.81
C GLN A 43 -41.82 11.91 30.15
N GLN A 44 -42.71 10.92 30.24
CA GLN A 44 -43.44 10.62 31.49
C GLN A 44 -42.53 10.04 32.58
N LEU A 45 -41.59 9.15 32.24
CA LEU A 45 -40.60 8.62 33.22
C LEU A 45 -39.71 9.74 33.80
N ALA A 46 -39.30 10.71 32.98
CA ALA A 46 -38.47 11.83 33.43
C ALA A 46 -39.20 12.74 34.45
N VAL A 47 -40.50 12.99 34.25
CA VAL A 47 -41.33 13.75 35.20
C VAL A 47 -41.48 13.01 36.53
N LEU A 48 -41.65 11.68 36.50
CA LEU A 48 -41.75 10.86 37.70
C LEU A 48 -40.46 10.89 38.54
N HIS A 49 -39.29 10.88 37.89
CA HIS A 49 -38.00 11.01 38.59
C HIS A 49 -37.78 12.40 39.19
N LEU A 50 -38.17 13.48 38.50
CA LEU A 50 -37.97 14.85 39.01
C LEU A 50 -38.74 15.13 40.31
N LEU A 51 -39.91 14.51 40.51
CA LEU A 51 -40.68 14.62 41.75
C LEU A 51 -39.98 14.03 42.98
N GLN A 52 -39.00 13.14 42.80
CA GLN A 52 -38.29 12.48 43.91
C GLN A 52 -37.07 13.27 44.43
N VAL A 53 -36.57 14.26 43.67
CA VAL A 53 -35.28 14.93 43.94
C VAL A 53 -35.43 16.25 44.73
N ALA A 54 -36.66 16.70 45.00
CA ALA A 54 -36.97 18.01 45.58
C ALA A 54 -36.66 18.17 47.10
N THR A 55 -35.70 17.42 47.67
CA THR A 55 -35.46 17.33 49.13
C THR A 55 -33.98 17.43 49.56
N SER A 56 -33.16 18.33 48.99
CA SER A 56 -32.04 18.98 49.71
C SER A 56 -31.26 20.04 48.88
N GLY A 57 -30.54 20.92 49.58
CA GLY A 57 -29.60 21.94 49.09
C GLY A 57 -29.37 23.03 50.16
N PRO A 58 -28.60 24.11 49.91
CA PRO A 58 -27.71 24.41 48.77
C PRO A 58 -26.32 24.99 49.24
N ASN A 59 -25.73 25.94 48.48
CA ASN A 59 -24.67 26.93 48.83
C ASN A 59 -23.15 26.60 48.64
N VAL A 60 -22.24 27.53 48.25
CA VAL A 60 -22.33 28.82 47.49
C VAL A 60 -20.94 29.41 47.05
N THR A 61 -20.89 30.33 46.05
CA THR A 61 -19.80 31.35 45.70
C THR A 61 -18.40 30.92 45.14
N LEU A 62 -17.61 31.71 44.35
CA LEU A 62 -17.79 32.94 43.49
C LEU A 62 -16.47 33.41 42.74
N ARG A 63 -16.59 34.09 41.56
CA ARG A 63 -15.62 35.03 40.85
C ARG A 63 -14.30 34.44 40.25
N SER A 64 -13.54 35.04 39.29
CA SER A 64 -13.68 36.05 38.17
C SER A 64 -12.30 36.34 37.54
N SER A 65 -12.03 36.92 36.33
CA SER A 65 -12.74 37.25 35.05
C SER A 65 -11.72 37.83 34.00
N LEU A 66 -12.18 38.46 32.90
CA LEU A 66 -11.46 39.30 31.89
C LEU A 66 -10.62 38.62 30.75
N ALA A 67 -10.40 39.37 29.66
CA ALA A 67 -9.98 38.86 28.32
C ALA A 67 -9.31 39.93 27.41
N SER A 68 -8.71 39.55 26.27
CA SER A 68 -8.31 40.47 25.17
C SER A 68 -8.06 39.79 23.80
N LYS A 69 -7.82 40.59 22.74
CA LYS A 69 -7.90 40.28 21.29
C LYS A 69 -6.64 39.62 20.66
N PRO A 70 -6.77 39.00 19.45
CA PRO A 70 -5.65 38.68 18.55
C PRO A 70 -5.23 39.89 17.67
N PHE A 71 -4.09 39.76 16.97
CA PHE A 71 -3.54 40.74 16.03
C PHE A 71 -3.32 40.13 14.63
N HIS A 72 -3.20 40.97 13.59
CA HIS A 72 -3.12 40.59 12.18
C HIS A 72 -2.00 41.39 11.49
N LEU A 73 -1.29 40.82 10.48
CA LEU A 73 -0.45 41.57 9.53
C LEU A 73 -0.05 40.72 8.31
N SER A 74 0.26 41.37 7.19
CA SER A 74 0.60 40.77 5.88
C SER A 74 1.76 41.53 5.21
N ALA A 75 2.45 40.93 4.24
CA ALA A 75 3.43 41.60 3.37
C ALA A 75 3.55 40.88 2.00
N SER A 76 4.14 41.55 0.99
CA SER A 76 4.25 41.11 -0.42
C SER A 76 5.68 41.28 -0.97
N ALA A 77 6.02 40.64 -2.09
CA ALA A 77 7.24 40.87 -2.89
C ALA A 77 7.07 40.39 -4.36
N ASP A 78 7.95 40.87 -5.27
CA ASP A 78 7.76 40.91 -6.73
C ASP A 78 8.56 39.86 -7.59
N GLU A 79 8.74 40.16 -8.88
CA GLU A 79 8.81 39.30 -10.09
C GLU A 79 10.23 38.94 -10.63
N VAL A 80 10.30 38.65 -11.95
CA VAL A 80 11.44 38.53 -12.91
C VAL A 80 12.34 37.25 -12.90
N PRO A 81 12.97 36.84 -14.05
CA PRO A 81 12.72 35.50 -14.60
C PRO A 81 13.97 34.65 -14.96
N ALA A 82 13.76 33.52 -15.64
CA ALA A 82 14.79 32.52 -16.00
C ALA A 82 15.24 32.56 -17.47
N ILE A 83 16.46 32.04 -17.73
CA ILE A 83 17.08 31.84 -19.06
C ILE A 83 17.51 30.36 -19.20
N ILE A 84 17.54 29.82 -20.43
CA ILE A 84 17.56 28.38 -20.72
C ILE A 84 18.74 27.98 -21.65
N ASN A 85 19.35 26.82 -21.36
CA ASN A 85 20.24 25.96 -22.19
C ASN A 85 21.53 26.50 -22.83
N SER A 86 22.59 25.68 -22.72
CA SER A 86 23.26 25.06 -23.88
C SER A 86 24.09 23.85 -23.43
N ASP A 87 23.87 22.69 -24.05
CA ASP A 87 24.63 21.44 -23.83
C ASP A 87 25.84 21.35 -24.76
N LEU A 88 26.94 20.74 -24.29
CA LEU A 88 28.01 20.18 -25.15
C LEU A 88 28.51 18.83 -24.59
N PRO A 89 29.07 17.95 -25.44
CA PRO A 89 28.93 16.50 -25.26
C PRO A 89 29.96 15.84 -24.33
N ILE A 90 29.49 14.88 -23.53
CA ILE A 90 30.30 14.10 -22.60
C ILE A 90 31.03 12.96 -23.34
N THR A 91 32.35 13.03 -23.39
CA THR A 91 33.21 11.94 -23.89
C THR A 91 33.58 10.97 -22.77
N ASN A 92 33.25 9.68 -22.93
CA ASN A 92 33.69 8.52 -22.13
C ASN A 92 34.08 8.79 -20.66
N LEU A 93 33.09 9.06 -19.81
CA LEU A 93 33.24 9.08 -18.35
C LEU A 93 32.76 7.74 -17.75
N SER A 94 33.31 7.34 -16.59
CA SER A 94 32.85 6.14 -15.85
C SER A 94 31.35 6.23 -15.55
N LYS A 95 30.61 5.13 -15.71
CA LYS A 95 29.13 5.05 -15.60
C LYS A 95 28.61 5.07 -14.16
N ARG A 96 29.20 5.94 -13.32
CA ARG A 96 28.83 6.17 -11.93
C ARG A 96 27.41 6.74 -11.86
N PRO A 97 26.61 6.45 -10.80
CA PRO A 97 25.17 6.70 -10.82
C PRO A 97 24.83 8.19 -10.89
N VAL A 98 24.00 8.59 -11.86
CA VAL A 98 23.47 9.96 -11.95
C VAL A 98 22.07 9.99 -11.36
N LEU A 99 21.85 10.88 -10.39
CA LEU A 99 20.55 11.07 -9.75
C LEU A 99 19.61 11.90 -10.63
N GLN A 100 18.44 11.35 -10.94
CA GLN A 100 17.36 12.01 -11.68
C GLN A 100 16.40 12.72 -10.71
N PRO A 101 15.84 13.90 -11.07
CA PRO A 101 14.81 14.57 -10.29
C PRO A 101 13.41 13.96 -10.49
N LYS A 102 13.23 13.13 -11.52
CA LYS A 102 11.96 12.49 -11.91
C LYS A 102 12.08 10.97 -11.81
N GLU A 103 11.06 10.35 -11.25
CA GLU A 103 10.85 8.90 -11.19
C GLU A 103 10.62 8.30 -12.58
N THR A 104 11.17 7.12 -12.84
CA THR A 104 10.97 6.38 -14.10
C THR A 104 10.92 4.88 -13.85
N ALA A 105 10.14 4.12 -14.62
CA ALA A 105 10.04 2.68 -14.42
C ALA A 105 11.42 1.99 -14.60
N PRO A 106 11.92 1.22 -13.61
CA PRO A 106 13.19 0.53 -13.74
C PRO A 106 13.11 -0.61 -14.77
N PRO A 107 14.18 -0.85 -15.55
CA PRO A 107 14.24 -1.99 -16.44
C PRO A 107 14.29 -3.29 -15.62
N GLN A 108 13.42 -4.25 -15.92
CA GLN A 108 13.51 -5.60 -15.36
C GLN A 108 14.70 -6.36 -15.96
N PHE A 109 15.45 -7.09 -15.15
CA PHE A 109 16.55 -7.93 -15.59
C PHE A 109 16.65 -9.23 -14.77
N LEU A 110 17.24 -10.26 -15.38
CA LEU A 110 17.56 -11.53 -14.73
C LEU A 110 19.04 -11.58 -14.32
N ARG A 111 19.31 -12.07 -13.11
CA ARG A 111 20.65 -12.41 -12.62
C ARG A 111 20.62 -13.74 -11.87
N THR A 112 21.72 -14.47 -11.98
CA THR A 112 21.99 -15.73 -11.29
C THR A 112 23.28 -15.63 -10.50
N LEU A 113 23.35 -16.35 -9.40
CA LEU A 113 24.59 -16.65 -8.68
C LEU A 113 24.82 -18.16 -8.75
N MET A 114 26.05 -18.55 -9.11
CA MET A 114 26.49 -19.94 -9.17
C MET A 114 27.51 -20.20 -8.08
N ASP A 115 27.55 -21.44 -7.59
CA ASP A 115 28.61 -21.92 -6.72
C ASP A 115 29.89 -22.25 -7.51
N PRO A 116 31.02 -22.57 -6.85
CA PRO A 116 32.26 -22.96 -7.53
C PRO A 116 32.17 -24.25 -8.36
N GLN A 117 31.06 -24.99 -8.30
CA GLN A 117 30.80 -26.21 -9.07
C GLN A 117 29.93 -25.91 -10.31
N GLY A 118 29.54 -24.63 -10.52
CA GLY A 118 28.73 -24.18 -11.65
C GLY A 118 27.21 -24.33 -11.43
N LYS A 119 26.76 -24.77 -10.25
CA LYS A 119 25.34 -24.94 -9.94
C LYS A 119 24.75 -23.59 -9.51
N VAL A 120 23.59 -23.23 -10.07
CA VAL A 120 22.85 -22.02 -9.66
C VAL A 120 22.33 -22.18 -8.23
N CYS A 121 22.69 -21.25 -7.35
CA CYS A 121 22.31 -21.24 -5.95
C CYS A 121 21.36 -20.08 -5.58
N VAL A 122 21.31 -19.01 -6.39
CA VAL A 122 20.32 -17.93 -6.30
C VAL A 122 19.94 -17.48 -7.72
N GLN A 123 18.67 -17.20 -7.95
CA GLN A 123 18.17 -16.52 -9.15
C GLN A 123 17.25 -15.36 -8.75
N ALA A 124 17.39 -14.24 -9.44
CA ALA A 124 16.66 -13.01 -9.17
C ALA A 124 16.27 -12.32 -10.48
N SER A 125 14.98 -12.08 -10.68
CA SER A 125 14.39 -11.33 -11.79
C SER A 125 13.72 -10.10 -11.22
N LEU A 126 14.24 -8.91 -11.50
CA LEU A 126 13.80 -7.70 -10.82
C LEU A 126 14.11 -6.43 -11.63
N GLY A 127 13.27 -5.41 -11.46
CA GLY A 127 13.63 -4.02 -11.74
C GLY A 127 13.93 -3.30 -10.43
N VAL A 128 14.97 -2.45 -10.40
CA VAL A 128 15.45 -1.76 -9.18
C VAL A 128 15.56 -0.26 -9.40
N GLU A 129 14.80 0.53 -8.63
CA GLU A 129 14.99 1.98 -8.50
C GLU A 129 15.48 2.31 -7.08
N TYR A 130 16.60 3.01 -6.98
CA TYR A 130 17.03 3.66 -5.74
C TYR A 130 16.38 5.02 -5.60
N VAL A 131 15.86 5.33 -4.41
CA VAL A 131 15.28 6.65 -4.08
C VAL A 131 15.98 7.23 -2.87
N VAL A 132 16.69 8.33 -3.07
CA VAL A 132 17.37 9.09 -2.00
C VAL A 132 16.63 10.39 -1.71
N ARG A 133 16.59 10.81 -0.45
CA ARG A 133 15.90 12.04 -0.02
C ARG A 133 16.92 13.08 0.42
N GLU A 134 16.97 14.20 -0.30
CA GLU A 134 17.80 15.37 0.04
C GLU A 134 16.92 16.61 0.17
N ASN A 135 17.16 17.46 1.19
CA ASN A 135 16.48 18.75 1.35
C ASN A 135 14.94 18.66 1.18
N LYS A 136 14.35 17.62 1.78
CA LYS A 136 12.94 17.18 1.68
C LYS A 136 12.48 16.65 0.31
N LYS A 137 13.21 16.88 -0.79
CA LYS A 137 12.96 16.36 -2.15
C LYS A 137 13.48 14.92 -2.30
N ASN A 138 12.92 14.18 -3.26
CA ASN A 138 13.40 12.85 -3.65
C ASN A 138 14.20 12.94 -4.95
N TYR A 139 15.19 12.06 -5.10
CA TYR A 139 15.96 11.83 -6.32
C TYR A 139 16.09 10.33 -6.58
N TYR A 140 16.15 9.96 -7.86
CA TYR A 140 15.91 8.60 -8.35
C TYR A 140 17.10 8.08 -9.16
N PHE A 141 17.40 6.79 -9.07
CA PHE A 141 18.39 6.14 -9.94
C PHE A 141 17.98 4.69 -10.23
N ASN A 142 17.78 4.38 -11.51
CA ASN A 142 17.49 3.03 -11.98
C ASN A 142 18.76 2.24 -12.21
N MET A 143 18.82 1.03 -11.64
CA MET A 143 19.93 0.11 -11.83
C MET A 143 20.01 -0.33 -13.30
N ASN A 144 21.15 -0.08 -13.95
CA ASN A 144 21.34 -0.42 -15.36
C ASN A 144 21.78 -1.90 -15.50
N PRO A 145 21.00 -2.77 -16.17
CA PRO A 145 21.33 -4.20 -16.29
C PRO A 145 22.69 -4.43 -16.94
N SER A 146 23.01 -3.68 -17.99
CA SER A 146 24.22 -3.87 -18.81
C SER A 146 25.51 -3.47 -18.10
N SER A 147 25.43 -2.82 -16.93
CA SER A 147 26.56 -2.50 -16.06
C SER A 147 26.41 -3.06 -14.64
N THR A 148 25.49 -4.01 -14.42
CA THR A 148 25.26 -4.67 -13.13
C THR A 148 25.68 -6.13 -13.19
N ARG A 149 26.59 -6.54 -12.30
CA ARG A 149 27.07 -7.91 -12.12
C ARG A 149 26.43 -8.55 -10.89
N ALA A 150 26.22 -9.86 -10.93
CA ALA A 150 25.93 -10.64 -9.74
C ALA A 150 27.24 -11.16 -9.12
N THR A 151 27.39 -11.03 -7.81
CA THR A 151 28.46 -11.65 -7.02
C THR A 151 27.89 -12.17 -5.70
N GLY A 152 28.74 -12.77 -4.85
CA GLY A 152 28.40 -13.13 -3.49
C GLY A 152 28.85 -14.54 -3.13
N PHE A 153 28.00 -15.27 -2.40
CA PHE A 153 28.34 -16.54 -1.78
C PHE A 153 27.18 -17.55 -1.84
N CYS A 154 27.51 -18.81 -2.15
CA CYS A 154 26.59 -19.94 -2.10
C CYS A 154 26.94 -20.87 -0.93
N GLY A 155 25.96 -21.23 -0.10
CA GLY A 155 26.14 -22.18 0.99
C GLY A 155 24.82 -22.79 1.45
N ASN A 156 24.89 -23.96 2.11
CA ASN A 156 23.73 -24.84 2.34
C ASN A 156 22.62 -24.22 3.20
N GLN A 157 22.97 -23.34 4.15
CA GLN A 157 22.04 -22.65 5.06
C GLN A 157 22.01 -21.13 4.88
N LYS A 158 22.99 -20.57 4.16
CA LYS A 158 23.14 -19.12 3.93
C LYS A 158 23.69 -18.87 2.53
N ALA A 159 23.02 -18.00 1.79
CA ALA A 159 23.50 -17.48 0.52
C ALA A 159 23.51 -15.95 0.57
N ILE A 160 24.37 -15.31 -0.21
CA ILE A 160 24.45 -13.85 -0.35
C ILE A 160 24.47 -13.55 -1.84
N LEU A 161 23.50 -12.77 -2.33
CA LEU A 161 23.53 -12.21 -3.68
C LEU A 161 23.80 -10.71 -3.56
N SER A 162 24.89 -10.23 -4.16
CA SER A 162 25.13 -8.80 -4.37
C SER A 162 24.95 -8.46 -5.84
N LEU A 163 24.20 -7.38 -6.11
CA LEU A 163 24.02 -6.79 -7.42
C LEU A 163 24.89 -5.54 -7.50
N ASP A 164 26.10 -5.69 -8.03
CA ASP A 164 27.18 -4.70 -7.99
C ASP A 164 27.28 -3.92 -9.31
N PHE A 165 27.51 -2.62 -9.21
CA PHE A 165 27.66 -1.68 -10.31
C PHE A 165 28.65 -0.57 -9.94
N ASP A 166 29.10 0.24 -10.90
CA ASP A 166 29.95 1.40 -10.59
C ASP A 166 29.23 2.31 -9.58
N GLY A 167 29.91 2.64 -8.48
CA GLY A 167 29.37 3.45 -7.40
C GLY A 167 28.37 2.77 -6.45
N GLY A 168 28.02 1.48 -6.56
CA GLY A 168 27.05 0.90 -5.62
C GLY A 168 26.82 -0.62 -5.65
N GLN A 169 25.98 -1.07 -4.72
CA GLN A 169 25.50 -2.46 -4.65
C GLN A 169 24.10 -2.57 -4.00
N LEU A 170 23.39 -3.65 -4.31
CA LEU A 170 22.23 -4.13 -3.53
C LEU A 170 22.49 -5.58 -3.11
N GLU A 171 22.63 -5.82 -1.81
CA GLU A 171 22.95 -7.12 -1.22
C GLU A 171 21.73 -7.74 -0.55
N PHE A 172 21.40 -8.98 -0.91
CA PHE A 172 20.39 -9.81 -0.26
C PHE A 172 21.07 -10.97 0.46
N THR A 173 20.95 -11.06 1.78
CA THR A 173 21.37 -12.23 2.57
C THR A 173 20.18 -13.16 2.76
N PHE A 174 20.27 -14.37 2.20
CA PHE A 174 19.29 -15.44 2.35
C PHE A 174 19.67 -16.38 3.49
N ILE A 175 18.66 -16.89 4.19
CA ILE A 175 18.77 -17.96 5.18
C ILE A 175 17.81 -19.10 4.79
N LYS A 176 18.25 -20.34 5.01
CA LYS A 176 17.43 -21.56 4.90
C LYS A 176 17.28 -22.20 6.28
N GLU A 177 16.04 -22.46 6.65
CA GLU A 177 15.60 -22.95 7.96
C GLU A 177 14.63 -24.11 7.71
N GLY A 178 15.18 -25.33 7.64
CA GLY A 178 14.43 -26.51 7.21
C GLY A 178 13.88 -26.36 5.79
N ASP A 179 12.54 -26.35 5.68
CA ASP A 179 11.81 -26.16 4.42
C ASP A 179 11.47 -24.71 4.08
N LEU A 180 11.89 -23.73 4.89
CA LEU A 180 11.69 -22.32 4.61
C LEU A 180 12.98 -21.65 4.12
N SER A 181 12.87 -20.87 3.05
CA SER A 181 13.90 -19.92 2.61
C SER A 181 13.35 -18.49 2.71
N TYR A 182 14.21 -17.54 3.10
CA TYR A 182 13.84 -16.13 3.23
C TYR A 182 15.08 -15.24 3.16
N VAL A 183 14.88 -13.96 2.85
CA VAL A 183 15.90 -12.92 3.00
C VAL A 183 15.87 -12.37 4.43
N SER A 184 16.96 -12.51 5.17
CA SER A 184 17.08 -12.04 6.56
C SER A 184 17.61 -10.60 6.65
N THR A 185 18.28 -10.13 5.60
CA THR A 185 18.91 -8.80 5.57
C THR A 185 19.04 -8.31 4.14
N ILE A 186 18.71 -7.03 3.92
CA ILE A 186 18.95 -6.33 2.66
C ILE A 186 19.83 -5.11 2.95
N LYS A 187 20.99 -5.00 2.30
CA LYS A 187 21.87 -3.81 2.38
C LYS A 187 21.88 -3.09 1.04
N GLY A 188 21.88 -1.76 1.09
CA GLY A 188 22.02 -0.91 -0.09
C GLY A 188 23.18 0.06 0.09
N LEU A 189 23.86 0.33 -1.02
CA LEU A 189 24.96 1.29 -1.10
C LEU A 189 24.87 2.04 -2.43
N LEU A 190 24.82 3.37 -2.38
CA LEU A 190 24.79 4.23 -3.57
C LEU A 190 25.70 5.45 -3.39
N ARG A 191 26.73 5.56 -4.22
CA ARG A 191 27.68 6.68 -4.30
C ARG A 191 27.52 7.40 -5.65
N PRO A 192 26.48 8.23 -5.82
CA PRO A 192 26.23 8.89 -7.10
C PRO A 192 27.39 9.80 -7.50
N ALA A 193 27.51 10.10 -8.79
CA ALA A 193 28.42 11.13 -9.28
C ALA A 193 28.08 12.50 -8.63
N PRO A 194 29.07 13.34 -8.31
CA PRO A 194 28.81 14.68 -7.78
C PRO A 194 28.10 15.52 -8.87
N PRO A 195 27.03 16.27 -8.54
CA PRO A 195 26.26 17.02 -9.54
C PRO A 195 26.97 18.29 -10.07
N CYS A 196 28.17 18.59 -9.58
CA CYS A 196 29.05 19.65 -10.09
C CYS A 196 30.50 19.34 -9.71
N THR A 197 31.48 19.94 -10.42
CA THR A 197 32.92 19.69 -10.20
C THR A 197 33.37 19.93 -8.75
N ASN A 198 32.81 20.95 -8.10
CA ASN A 198 33.16 21.33 -6.72
C ASN A 198 32.17 20.75 -5.67
N CYS A 199 31.24 19.90 -6.08
CA CYS A 199 30.23 19.33 -5.20
C CYS A 199 30.80 18.14 -4.41
N ARG A 200 30.60 18.13 -3.09
CA ARG A 200 31.05 17.02 -2.23
C ARG A 200 30.43 15.69 -2.68
N ASN A 201 31.28 14.65 -2.78
CA ASN A 201 30.82 13.28 -2.97
C ASN A 201 29.82 12.87 -1.88
N LYS A 202 28.70 12.26 -2.26
CA LYS A 202 27.71 11.70 -1.32
C LYS A 202 27.79 10.18 -1.34
N THR A 203 27.48 9.56 -0.21
CA THR A 203 27.37 8.11 -0.06
C THR A 203 26.11 7.83 0.76
N TYR A 204 25.21 7.04 0.19
CA TYR A 204 24.01 6.56 0.84
C TYR A 204 24.22 5.10 1.22
N VAL A 205 24.03 4.79 2.50
CA VAL A 205 24.10 3.42 3.04
C VAL A 205 22.80 3.19 3.80
N GLY A 206 22.30 1.97 3.76
CA GLY A 206 21.19 1.57 4.61
C GLY A 206 21.04 0.06 4.64
N VAL A 207 20.35 -0.43 5.66
CA VAL A 207 20.15 -1.85 5.90
C VAL A 207 18.77 -2.09 6.49
N ILE A 208 18.08 -3.11 5.98
CA ILE A 208 16.92 -3.70 6.62
C ILE A 208 17.37 -5.00 7.27
N HIS A 209 17.24 -5.07 8.59
CA HIS A 209 17.17 -6.32 9.33
C HIS A 209 15.69 -6.53 9.69
N HIS A 210 15.08 -7.59 9.19
CA HIS A 210 13.69 -7.94 9.50
C HIS A 210 13.56 -9.46 9.34
N ASP A 211 12.96 -10.11 10.34
CA ASP A 211 13.03 -11.54 10.61
C ASP A 211 13.11 -12.43 9.36
N LYS A 212 12.11 -12.35 8.48
CA LYS A 212 11.95 -13.22 7.31
C LYS A 212 11.27 -12.47 6.14
N LEU A 213 12.02 -11.80 5.26
CA LEU A 213 11.51 -11.18 4.03
C LEU A 213 11.44 -12.18 2.87
N PHE A 214 10.58 -11.92 1.86
CA PHE A 214 10.47 -12.71 0.61
C PHE A 214 10.41 -14.24 0.84
N LYS A 215 9.55 -14.66 1.78
CA LYS A 215 9.48 -16.05 2.25
C LYS A 215 8.97 -16.98 1.16
N ALA A 216 9.69 -18.07 0.89
CA ALA A 216 9.26 -19.16 0.00
C ALA A 216 9.69 -20.51 0.58
N LYS A 217 8.92 -21.58 0.33
CA LYS A 217 9.35 -22.94 0.69
C LYS A 217 10.49 -23.40 -0.22
N ASN A 218 11.22 -24.45 0.17
CA ASN A 218 12.14 -25.17 -0.72
C ASN A 218 11.47 -25.48 -2.08
N GLY A 219 12.21 -25.30 -3.17
CA GLY A 219 11.72 -25.47 -4.54
C GLY A 219 10.73 -24.41 -5.05
N LEU A 220 10.35 -23.39 -4.25
CA LEU A 220 9.45 -22.30 -4.67
C LEU A 220 10.20 -20.96 -4.81
N SER A 221 9.69 -20.08 -5.68
CA SER A 221 10.12 -18.68 -5.75
C SER A 221 9.17 -17.76 -4.98
N PHE A 222 9.66 -16.62 -4.48
CA PHE A 222 8.80 -15.52 -4.06
C PHE A 222 8.61 -14.57 -5.25
N GLN A 223 7.36 -14.14 -5.54
CA GLN A 223 7.03 -13.24 -6.65
C GLN A 223 6.13 -12.06 -6.19
N CYS A 224 6.43 -10.86 -6.69
CA CYS A 224 5.61 -9.67 -6.54
C CYS A 224 5.69 -8.82 -7.81
N LYS A 225 4.56 -8.70 -8.52
CA LYS A 225 4.38 -7.88 -9.72
C LYS A 225 4.13 -6.41 -9.35
N SER A 226 3.45 -6.18 -8.22
CA SER A 226 3.31 -4.87 -7.60
C SER A 226 4.65 -4.27 -7.14
N GLN A 227 4.71 -2.94 -7.11
CA GLN A 227 5.88 -2.20 -6.62
C GLN A 227 6.07 -2.35 -5.11
N MET A 228 7.11 -3.10 -4.73
CA MET A 228 7.56 -3.23 -3.34
C MET A 228 8.52 -2.08 -3.00
N THR A 229 8.31 -1.37 -1.88
CA THR A 229 9.19 -0.26 -1.47
C THR A 229 9.87 -0.55 -0.14
N LEU A 230 11.17 -0.76 -0.19
CA LEU A 230 12.03 -1.04 0.96
C LEU A 230 12.59 0.26 1.54
N ILE A 231 12.52 0.46 2.85
CA ILE A 231 13.10 1.62 3.56
C ILE A 231 14.38 1.19 4.26
N LEU A 232 15.54 1.48 3.65
CA LEU A 232 16.86 1.06 4.12
C LEU A 232 17.48 2.07 5.10
N ALA A 233 17.08 3.34 5.00
CA ALA A 233 17.30 4.39 5.99
C ALA A 233 16.21 5.48 5.84
N SER A 234 16.11 6.41 6.78
CA SER A 234 15.13 7.52 6.72
C SER A 234 15.20 8.31 5.40
N TYR A 235 16.42 8.49 4.88
CA TYR A 235 16.76 9.18 3.64
C TYR A 235 16.99 8.24 2.44
N PHE A 236 16.89 6.91 2.58
CA PHE A 236 17.28 5.96 1.52
C PHE A 236 16.29 4.80 1.38
N ARG A 237 15.73 4.65 0.19
CA ARG A 237 14.75 3.61 -0.17
C ARG A 237 15.20 2.89 -1.44
N VAL A 238 14.71 1.66 -1.60
CA VAL A 238 14.87 0.87 -2.82
C VAL A 238 13.49 0.34 -3.21
N LYS A 239 13.06 0.60 -4.43
CA LYS A 239 11.87 -0.04 -5.02
C LYS A 239 12.28 -1.25 -5.83
N LEU A 240 11.51 -2.32 -5.70
CA LEU A 240 11.63 -3.54 -6.50
C LEU A 240 10.32 -3.68 -7.28
N VAL A 241 10.39 -3.60 -8.62
CA VAL A 241 9.22 -3.71 -9.50
C VAL A 241 9.60 -4.18 -10.91
N PRO A 242 9.04 -5.30 -11.40
CA PRO A 242 8.54 -6.42 -10.60
C PRO A 242 9.69 -7.09 -9.81
N LEU A 243 9.39 -8.13 -9.05
CA LEU A 243 10.34 -8.96 -8.31
C LEU A 243 9.93 -10.45 -8.44
N GLN A 244 10.88 -11.32 -8.77
CA GLN A 244 10.82 -12.75 -8.52
C GLN A 244 12.19 -13.23 -8.06
N ILE A 245 12.26 -14.00 -6.97
CA ILE A 245 13.54 -14.35 -6.34
C ILE A 245 13.48 -15.72 -5.64
N GLN A 246 14.56 -16.49 -5.74
CA GLN A 246 14.67 -17.85 -5.20
C GLN A 246 16.13 -18.19 -4.87
N ALA A 247 16.34 -18.98 -3.81
CA ALA A 247 17.66 -19.39 -3.34
C ALA A 247 17.69 -20.88 -2.94
N PHE A 248 18.90 -21.41 -2.82
CA PHE A 248 19.29 -22.77 -2.40
C PHE A 248 18.86 -23.91 -3.34
N ASP A 249 17.59 -23.97 -3.70
CA ASP A 249 16.99 -25.11 -4.39
C ASP A 249 16.32 -24.64 -5.69
N LEU A 250 17.06 -24.74 -6.80
CA LEU A 250 16.64 -24.33 -8.14
C LEU A 250 16.82 -25.50 -9.12
N ALA A 251 15.73 -26.20 -9.42
CA ALA A 251 15.72 -27.28 -10.40
C ALA A 251 16.17 -26.76 -11.77
N ASN A 252 17.19 -27.39 -12.35
CA ASN A 252 17.82 -27.00 -13.62
C ASN A 252 18.25 -25.51 -13.71
N GLY A 253 18.47 -24.85 -12.56
CA GLY A 253 18.80 -23.43 -12.52
C GLY A 253 17.68 -22.47 -12.92
N ALA A 254 16.42 -22.92 -12.89
CA ALA A 254 15.23 -22.10 -13.14
C ALA A 254 14.46 -21.81 -11.84
N PHE A 255 13.56 -20.82 -11.90
CA PHE A 255 12.56 -20.62 -10.86
C PHE A 255 11.60 -21.81 -10.78
N GLY A 256 11.32 -22.25 -9.56
CA GLY A 256 10.15 -23.06 -9.25
C GLY A 256 8.92 -22.19 -9.01
N LYS A 257 7.77 -22.85 -8.80
CA LYS A 257 6.45 -22.22 -8.69
C LYS A 257 6.44 -21.05 -7.70
N GLU A 258 5.72 -20.00 -8.05
CA GLU A 258 5.65 -18.76 -7.29
C GLU A 258 4.78 -18.83 -6.02
N VAL A 259 5.24 -18.13 -4.99
CA VAL A 259 4.47 -17.65 -3.84
C VAL A 259 4.27 -16.16 -4.04
N GLU A 260 3.02 -15.74 -4.19
CA GLU A 260 2.65 -14.35 -4.45
C GLU A 260 2.78 -13.47 -3.20
N CYS A 261 3.15 -12.19 -3.37
CA CYS A 261 3.13 -11.20 -2.32
C CYS A 261 1.72 -10.80 -1.88
N TRP A 262 1.62 -10.24 -0.68
CA TRP A 262 0.36 -9.80 -0.06
C TRP A 262 -0.35 -8.72 -0.90
N GLU A 263 0.42 -7.83 -1.54
CA GLU A 263 -0.08 -6.74 -2.37
C GLU A 263 -0.78 -7.25 -3.63
N ASP A 264 -0.20 -8.24 -4.32
CA ASP A 264 -0.80 -8.88 -5.50
C ASP A 264 -1.99 -9.76 -5.12
N TYR A 265 -1.85 -10.53 -4.03
CA TYR A 265 -2.92 -11.36 -3.48
C TYR A 265 -4.16 -10.51 -3.18
N ASN A 266 -3.99 -9.39 -2.47
CA ASN A 266 -5.10 -8.48 -2.15
C ASN A 266 -5.72 -7.84 -3.40
N LYS A 267 -4.91 -7.41 -4.37
CA LYS A 267 -5.41 -6.85 -5.64
C LYS A 267 -6.28 -7.85 -6.42
N ARG A 268 -5.97 -9.14 -6.37
CA ARG A 268 -6.84 -10.18 -6.97
C ARG A 268 -8.06 -10.49 -6.10
N MET A 269 -7.88 -10.64 -4.79
CA MET A 269 -8.90 -11.24 -3.92
C MET A 269 -9.96 -10.24 -3.42
N ILE A 270 -9.60 -8.97 -3.18
CA ILE A 270 -10.55 -7.96 -2.68
C ILE A 270 -11.74 -7.76 -3.65
N PRO A 271 -11.55 -7.57 -4.97
CA PRO A 271 -12.67 -7.45 -5.90
C PRO A 271 -13.57 -8.69 -5.96
N ILE A 272 -13.00 -9.89 -5.83
CA ILE A 272 -13.74 -11.16 -5.82
C ILE A 272 -14.63 -11.26 -4.57
N ILE A 273 -14.09 -10.92 -3.40
CA ILE A 273 -14.83 -10.94 -2.13
C ILE A 273 -15.97 -9.91 -2.15
N LEU A 274 -15.69 -8.67 -2.61
CA LEU A 274 -16.71 -7.63 -2.73
C LEU A 274 -17.82 -8.02 -3.72
N GLY A 275 -17.48 -8.61 -4.87
CA GLY A 275 -18.44 -9.12 -5.84
C GLY A 275 -19.32 -10.24 -5.29
N ALA A 276 -18.74 -11.19 -4.55
CA ALA A 276 -19.48 -12.28 -3.92
C ALA A 276 -20.45 -11.79 -2.84
N VAL A 277 -20.04 -10.83 -1.99
CA VAL A 277 -20.91 -10.22 -0.98
C VAL A 277 -22.05 -9.42 -1.64
N ALA A 278 -21.76 -8.63 -2.67
CA ALA A 278 -22.79 -7.89 -3.41
C ALA A 278 -23.82 -8.84 -4.05
N ALA A 279 -23.37 -9.91 -4.71
CA ALA A 279 -24.25 -10.92 -5.30
C ALA A 279 -25.14 -11.60 -4.25
N ALA A 280 -24.59 -11.97 -3.08
CA ALA A 280 -25.35 -12.56 -1.99
C ALA A 280 -26.44 -11.60 -1.45
N VAL A 281 -26.11 -10.32 -1.24
CA VAL A 281 -27.07 -9.30 -0.82
C VAL A 281 -28.18 -9.11 -1.85
N CYS A 282 -27.85 -9.06 -3.14
CA CYS A 282 -28.85 -8.97 -4.22
C CYS A 282 -29.78 -10.20 -4.23
N LEU A 283 -29.25 -11.42 -4.09
CA LEU A 283 -30.07 -12.63 -4.02
C LEU A 283 -31.01 -12.65 -2.81
N ILE A 284 -30.55 -12.22 -1.63
CA ILE A 284 -31.37 -12.10 -0.41
C ILE A 284 -32.48 -11.05 -0.61
N ALA A 285 -32.18 -9.92 -1.24
CA ALA A 285 -33.17 -8.89 -1.56
C ALA A 285 -34.24 -9.39 -2.53
N ILE A 286 -33.85 -10.14 -3.58
CA ILE A 286 -34.77 -10.75 -4.54
C ILE A 286 -35.67 -11.80 -3.86
N LEU A 287 -35.10 -12.72 -3.07
CA LEU A 287 -35.85 -13.72 -2.29
C LEU A 287 -36.87 -13.05 -1.36
N THR A 288 -36.45 -12.02 -0.63
CA THR A 288 -37.32 -11.25 0.27
C THR A 288 -38.44 -10.54 -0.51
N CYS A 289 -38.14 -9.97 -1.68
CA CYS A 289 -39.12 -9.32 -2.54
C CYS A 289 -40.18 -10.30 -3.07
N VAL A 290 -39.77 -11.50 -3.50
CA VAL A 290 -40.68 -12.56 -3.96
C VAL A 290 -41.62 -13.01 -2.85
N LEU A 291 -41.09 -13.36 -1.68
CA LEU A 291 -41.89 -13.80 -0.52
C LEU A 291 -42.87 -12.72 -0.03
N VAL A 292 -42.49 -11.43 -0.10
CA VAL A 292 -43.37 -10.30 0.24
C VAL A 292 -44.43 -10.06 -0.85
N ARG A 293 -44.15 -10.33 -2.12
CA ARG A 293 -45.15 -10.28 -3.21
C ARG A 293 -46.16 -11.40 -3.10
N GLU A 294 -45.72 -12.64 -2.88
CA GLU A 294 -46.58 -13.82 -2.78
C GLU A 294 -47.62 -13.68 -1.64
N ARG A 295 -47.17 -13.25 -0.45
CA ARG A 295 -48.07 -12.96 0.69
C ARG A 295 -49.07 -11.82 0.43
N ARG A 296 -48.82 -10.94 -0.55
CA ARG A 296 -49.79 -9.90 -0.95
C ARG A 296 -50.81 -10.41 -1.97
N GLY A 297 -50.46 -11.44 -2.77
CA GLY A 297 -51.39 -12.07 -3.71
C GLY A 297 -52.50 -12.86 -3.01
N GLN A 298 -52.16 -13.58 -1.94
CA GLN A 298 -53.12 -14.38 -1.16
C GLN A 298 -54.14 -13.56 -0.35
N GLY A 299 -54.05 -12.22 -0.35
CA GLY A 299 -54.96 -11.32 0.37
C GLY A 299 -56.20 -10.87 -0.42
N TYR A 300 -56.45 -11.43 -1.61
CA TYR A 300 -57.48 -10.97 -2.55
C TYR A 300 -58.57 -11.99 -2.91
N GLU A 301 -58.68 -13.10 -2.16
CA GLU A 301 -59.93 -13.87 -2.08
C GLU A 301 -60.91 -13.11 -1.19
N GLN A 302 -61.71 -12.21 -1.78
CA GLN A 302 -62.87 -11.60 -1.13
C GLN A 302 -64.16 -12.29 -1.61
N LEU A 303 -65.10 -12.50 -0.68
CA LEU A 303 -66.48 -12.94 -0.95
C LEU A 303 -67.26 -11.89 -1.78
#